data_AF-A0A848WM83-F1
#
_entry.id   AF-A0A848WM83-F1
#
_cell.length_a   1.000
_cell.length_b   1.000
_cell.length_c   1.000
_cell.angle_alpha   90.00
_cell.angle_beta   90.00
_cell.angle_gamma   90.00
#
_symmetry.space_group_name_H-M   'P 1'
#
loop_
_entity.id
_entity.type
_entity.pdbx_description
1 polymer ?
#
loop_
_entity_poly.entity_id
_entity_poly.type
_entity_poly.pdbx_seq_one_letter_code
_entity_poly.pdbx_strand_id
1 'polypeptide(L)'
;MLEAFLDQLQRVKTLDDLDTVILSLSDELNVEHVVYHSVSSTGKEYAATTYDATWVDQYLGNDYARIDPVVQACLRRFHPIDWKRLNWSGKATRNFLGEAIDSGVGNQGFSVPIRGPSGQFALFSVSSSDKDDDWKRYTADYSRSLILASHYVNQKALEMELGSDQADIVSLSPRETDALTLLALGYNRAQASDSLSISEHTLRVYIESARFKLAAMNTTHAVAKALNHGLLRV
;
A
#
# COMPACT_ATOMS: atom_id res chain seq x y z
N MET A 1 14.43 -2.06 -21.95
CA MET A 1 13.30 -1.28 -21.43
C MET A 1 13.38 -1.24 -19.92
N LEU A 2 13.03 -2.32 -19.21
CA LEU A 2 13.10 -2.33 -17.73
C LEU A 2 14.49 -2.01 -17.16
N GLU A 3 15.59 -2.47 -17.75
CA GLU A 3 16.94 -2.15 -17.25
C GLU A 3 17.25 -0.64 -17.26
N ALA A 4 16.87 0.08 -18.32
CA ALA A 4 17.11 1.52 -18.42
C ALA A 4 16.27 2.29 -17.38
N PHE A 5 15.02 1.87 -17.16
CA PHE A 5 14.17 2.37 -16.09
C PHE A 5 14.82 2.16 -14.72
N LEU A 6 15.32 0.95 -14.44
CA LEU A 6 15.97 0.66 -13.16
C LEU A 6 17.23 1.51 -12.94
N ASP A 7 18.02 1.73 -13.99
CA ASP A 7 19.18 2.62 -13.95
C ASP A 7 18.79 4.08 -13.68
N GLN A 8 17.66 4.55 -14.19
CA GLN A 8 17.14 5.89 -13.87
C GLN A 8 16.65 5.95 -12.41
N LEU A 9 15.87 4.95 -11.99
CA LEU A 9 15.32 4.86 -10.65
C LEU A 9 16.41 4.79 -9.57
N GLN A 10 17.54 4.14 -9.83
CA GLN A 10 18.70 4.14 -8.91
C GLN A 10 19.30 5.53 -8.71
N ARG A 11 19.21 6.43 -9.69
CA ARG A 11 19.77 7.79 -9.64
C ARG A 11 18.87 8.80 -8.93
N VAL A 12 17.60 8.46 -8.67
CA VAL A 12 16.62 9.29 -7.97
C VAL A 12 17.11 9.63 -6.56
N LYS A 13 17.04 10.92 -6.20
CA LYS A 13 17.45 11.45 -4.89
C LYS A 13 16.37 12.28 -4.21
N THR A 14 15.42 12.81 -4.97
CA THR A 14 14.29 13.62 -4.47
C THR A 14 12.94 13.05 -4.94
N LEU A 15 11.85 13.42 -4.25
CA LEU A 15 10.51 12.93 -4.63
C LEU A 15 10.13 13.46 -6.02
N ASP A 16 10.57 14.66 -6.38
CA ASP A 16 10.39 15.23 -7.72
C ASP A 16 11.12 14.40 -8.80
N ASP A 17 12.31 13.89 -8.50
CA ASP A 17 13.01 12.96 -9.42
C ASP A 17 12.22 11.65 -9.56
N LEU A 18 11.65 11.16 -8.45
CA LEU A 18 10.84 9.93 -8.44
C LEU A 18 9.56 10.11 -9.25
N ASP A 19 8.87 11.25 -9.09
CA ASP A 19 7.70 11.63 -9.90
C ASP A 19 8.07 11.57 -11.37
N THR A 20 9.15 12.26 -11.77
CA THR A 20 9.61 12.29 -13.17
C THR A 20 9.81 10.89 -13.75
N VAL A 21 10.44 9.99 -13.00
CA VAL A 21 10.71 8.61 -13.42
C VAL A 21 9.43 7.76 -13.45
N ILE A 22 8.49 7.96 -12.53
CA ILE A 22 7.20 7.26 -12.54
C ILE A 22 6.35 7.73 -13.71
N LEU A 23 6.33 9.03 -14.00
CA LEU A 23 5.54 9.58 -15.09
C LEU A 23 6.08 9.14 -16.46
N SER A 24 7.40 9.03 -16.64
CA SER A 24 7.98 8.54 -17.91
C SER A 24 7.66 7.08 -18.22
N LEU A 25 7.21 6.30 -17.22
CA LEU A 25 6.80 4.91 -17.45
C LEU A 25 5.61 4.80 -18.40
N SER A 26 4.76 5.83 -18.57
CA SER A 26 3.63 5.76 -19.51
C SER A 26 4.14 5.50 -20.93
N ASP A 27 5.17 6.25 -21.34
CA ASP A 27 5.79 6.12 -22.66
C ASP A 27 6.54 4.79 -22.80
N GLU A 28 7.31 4.41 -21.77
CA GLU A 28 8.09 3.17 -21.81
C GLU A 28 7.21 1.92 -21.84
N LEU A 29 6.12 1.92 -21.08
CA LEU A 29 5.17 0.82 -21.00
C LEU A 29 4.11 0.89 -22.09
N ASN A 30 4.12 1.91 -22.95
CA ASN A 30 3.15 2.15 -24.01
C ASN A 30 1.69 2.09 -23.51
N VAL A 31 1.40 2.90 -22.48
CA VAL A 31 0.08 3.11 -21.89
C VAL A 31 -0.19 4.61 -21.77
N GLU A 32 -1.47 5.00 -21.73
CA GLU A 32 -1.84 6.42 -21.62
C GLU A 32 -1.50 6.98 -20.24
N HIS A 33 -1.75 6.18 -19.19
CA HIS A 33 -1.54 6.65 -17.83
C HIS A 33 -0.84 5.64 -16.94
N VAL A 34 -0.04 6.18 -16.03
CA VAL A 34 0.55 5.56 -14.86
C VAL A 34 0.12 6.32 -13.61
N VAL A 35 -0.15 5.55 -12.54
CA VAL A 35 -0.42 6.03 -11.19
C VAL A 35 0.39 5.19 -10.21
N TYR A 36 1.07 5.85 -9.29
CA TYR A 36 1.58 5.24 -8.07
C TYR A 36 1.03 6.03 -6.88
N HIS A 37 0.40 5.33 -5.94
CA HIS A 37 -0.06 5.90 -4.67
C HIS A 37 0.41 5.01 -3.54
N SER A 38 0.98 5.58 -2.49
CA SER A 38 1.41 4.86 -1.30
C SER A 38 0.90 5.55 -0.04
N VAL A 39 0.58 4.71 0.94
CA VAL A 39 0.22 5.10 2.30
C VAL A 39 1.16 4.37 3.24
N SER A 40 1.89 5.14 4.04
CA SER A 40 2.84 4.60 4.99
C SER A 40 2.16 4.12 6.28
N SER A 41 2.93 3.44 7.13
CA SER A 41 2.45 2.93 8.41
C SER A 41 2.03 4.03 9.38
N THR A 42 2.46 5.27 9.15
CA THR A 42 2.08 6.45 9.92
C THR A 42 0.90 7.22 9.31
N GLY A 43 0.42 6.78 8.14
CA GLY A 43 -0.66 7.43 7.39
C GLY A 43 -0.20 8.58 6.49
N LYS A 44 1.12 8.76 6.30
CA LYS A 44 1.64 9.70 5.30
C LYS A 44 1.38 9.15 3.91
N GLU A 45 0.88 9.99 3.01
CA GLU A 45 0.60 9.63 1.63
C GLU A 45 1.64 10.21 0.67
N TYR A 46 1.90 9.49 -0.41
CA TYR A 46 2.66 9.95 -1.56
C TYR A 46 1.99 9.46 -2.84
N ALA A 47 1.92 10.32 -3.86
CA ALA A 47 1.24 10.02 -5.10
C ALA A 47 1.98 10.64 -6.28
N ALA A 48 2.15 9.86 -7.35
CA ALA A 48 2.62 10.31 -8.64
C ALA A 48 1.64 9.81 -9.70
N THR A 49 1.12 10.71 -10.55
CA THR A 49 0.11 10.34 -11.55
C THR A 49 0.22 11.20 -12.80
N THR A 50 -0.02 10.55 -13.93
CA THR A 50 -0.15 11.17 -15.26
C THR A 50 -1.58 11.61 -15.57
N TYR A 51 -2.53 11.41 -14.67
CA TYR A 51 -3.89 11.92 -14.85
C TYR A 51 -3.90 13.45 -14.85
N ASP A 52 -4.86 14.00 -15.57
CA ASP A 52 -5.10 15.45 -15.56
C ASP A 52 -5.43 15.92 -14.13
N ALA A 53 -4.89 17.08 -13.75
CA ALA A 53 -5.06 17.62 -12.41
C ALA A 53 -6.54 17.87 -12.07
N THR A 54 -7.37 18.24 -13.04
CA THR A 54 -8.80 18.44 -12.81
C THR A 54 -9.51 17.15 -12.43
N TRP A 55 -9.10 16.02 -13.02
CA TRP A 55 -9.60 14.70 -12.64
C TRP A 55 -9.12 14.32 -11.24
N VAL A 56 -7.85 14.58 -10.90
CA VAL A 56 -7.32 14.33 -9.55
C VAL A 56 -8.10 15.11 -8.50
N ASP A 57 -8.34 16.40 -8.73
CA ASP A 57 -9.12 17.26 -7.82
C ASP A 57 -10.56 16.75 -7.67
N GLN A 58 -11.21 16.35 -8.76
CA GLN A 58 -12.55 15.77 -8.73
C GLN A 58 -12.59 14.44 -7.96
N TYR A 59 -11.60 13.57 -8.18
CA TYR A 59 -11.50 12.27 -7.53
C TYR A 59 -11.38 12.43 -6.01
N LEU A 60 -10.52 13.34 -5.57
CA LEU A 60 -10.31 13.64 -4.15
C LEU A 60 -11.53 14.36 -3.55
N GLY A 61 -12.06 15.38 -4.25
CA GLY A 61 -13.20 16.17 -3.79
C GLY A 61 -14.49 15.36 -3.59
N ASN A 62 -14.68 14.32 -4.40
CA ASN A 62 -15.84 13.42 -4.30
C ASN A 62 -15.57 12.14 -3.48
N ASP A 63 -14.39 12.00 -2.88
CA ASP A 63 -14.00 10.83 -2.07
C ASP A 63 -14.17 9.49 -2.84
N TYR A 64 -13.77 9.50 -4.13
CA TYR A 64 -14.01 8.36 -5.02
C TYR A 64 -13.29 7.08 -4.61
N ALA A 65 -12.20 7.18 -3.83
CA ALA A 65 -11.52 6.01 -3.26
C ALA A 65 -12.45 5.04 -2.51
N ARG A 66 -13.55 5.54 -1.93
CA ARG A 66 -14.53 4.71 -1.20
C ARG A 66 -15.41 3.85 -2.10
N ILE A 67 -15.68 4.32 -3.30
CA ILE A 67 -16.54 3.64 -4.26
C ILE A 67 -15.75 2.98 -5.39
N ASP A 68 -14.49 3.38 -5.59
CA ASP A 68 -13.61 2.86 -6.63
C ASP A 68 -13.37 1.34 -6.46
N PRO A 69 -13.90 0.50 -7.38
CA PRO A 69 -13.71 -0.95 -7.31
C PRO A 69 -12.25 -1.38 -7.37
N VAL A 70 -11.37 -0.57 -7.98
CA VAL A 70 -9.92 -0.84 -8.08
C VAL A 70 -9.31 -0.76 -6.69
N VAL A 71 -9.51 0.37 -6.00
CA VAL A 71 -9.02 0.57 -4.62
C VAL A 71 -9.58 -0.49 -3.69
N GLN A 72 -10.90 -0.74 -3.74
CA GLN A 72 -11.54 -1.73 -2.87
C GLN A 72 -11.02 -3.16 -3.11
N ALA A 73 -10.70 -3.52 -4.36
CA ALA A 73 -10.11 -4.82 -4.67
C ALA A 73 -8.66 -4.91 -4.20
N CYS A 74 -7.85 -3.88 -4.44
CA CYS A 74 -6.43 -3.84 -4.08
C CYS A 74 -6.19 -3.80 -2.57
N LEU A 75 -7.13 -3.25 -1.79
CA LEU A 75 -7.10 -3.33 -0.32
C LEU A 75 -7.31 -4.75 0.21
N ARG A 76 -8.00 -5.62 -0.53
CA ARG A 76 -8.40 -6.97 -0.08
C ARG A 76 -7.67 -8.10 -0.79
N ARG A 77 -6.85 -7.80 -1.79
CA ARG A 77 -6.16 -8.79 -2.63
C ARG A 77 -4.66 -8.53 -2.64
N PHE A 78 -3.93 -9.63 -2.82
CA PHE A 78 -2.47 -9.62 -2.97
C PHE A 78 -2.03 -9.66 -4.44
N HIS A 79 -2.85 -10.22 -5.33
CA HIS A 79 -2.49 -10.41 -6.73
C HIS A 79 -2.88 -9.19 -7.57
N PRO A 80 -2.11 -8.89 -8.64
CA PRO A 80 -2.51 -7.91 -9.64
C PRO A 80 -3.89 -8.19 -10.22
N ILE A 81 -4.57 -7.13 -10.64
CA ILE A 81 -5.93 -7.21 -11.15
C ILE A 81 -6.10 -6.37 -12.41
N ASP A 82 -6.66 -7.01 -13.43
CA ASP A 82 -7.22 -6.32 -14.59
C ASP A 82 -8.59 -5.74 -14.22
N TRP A 83 -8.81 -4.47 -14.54
CA TRP A 83 -10.03 -3.74 -14.20
C TRP A 83 -11.29 -4.36 -14.83
N LYS A 84 -11.18 -5.04 -15.97
CA LYS A 84 -12.29 -5.76 -16.59
C LYS A 84 -12.82 -6.91 -15.75
N ARG A 85 -12.04 -7.38 -14.77
CA ARG A 85 -12.43 -8.45 -13.83
C ARG A 85 -13.13 -7.91 -12.59
N LEU A 86 -13.26 -6.58 -12.46
CA LEU A 86 -13.94 -5.94 -11.33
C LEU A 86 -15.45 -5.86 -11.56
N ASN A 87 -16.18 -5.73 -10.46
CA ASN A 87 -17.63 -5.57 -10.51
C ASN A 87 -18.00 -4.09 -10.66
N TRP A 88 -18.33 -3.69 -11.88
CA TRP A 88 -18.80 -2.35 -12.22
C TRP A 88 -20.34 -2.24 -12.26
N SER A 89 -21.09 -3.22 -11.75
CA SER A 89 -22.56 -3.23 -11.86
C SER A 89 -23.30 -2.32 -10.86
N GLY A 90 -22.60 -1.67 -9.92
CA GLY A 90 -23.21 -0.69 -9.04
C GLY A 90 -23.56 0.60 -9.79
N LYS A 91 -24.67 1.28 -9.43
CA LYS A 91 -25.02 2.56 -10.06
C LYS A 91 -23.91 3.61 -9.84
N ALA A 92 -23.44 3.74 -8.60
CA ALA A 92 -22.36 4.67 -8.27
C ALA A 92 -21.05 4.33 -8.99
N THR A 93 -20.69 3.04 -9.07
CA THR A 93 -19.45 2.61 -9.72
C THR A 93 -19.49 2.75 -11.24
N ARG A 94 -20.66 2.57 -11.88
CA ARG A 94 -20.85 2.90 -13.31
C ARG A 94 -20.72 4.39 -13.59
N ASN A 95 -21.34 5.23 -12.77
CA ASN A 95 -21.25 6.69 -12.94
C ASN A 95 -19.79 7.14 -12.81
N PHE A 96 -19.10 6.68 -11.76
CA PHE A 96 -17.67 6.92 -11.56
C PHE A 96 -16.84 6.47 -12.78
N LEU A 97 -17.06 5.26 -13.30
CA LEU A 97 -16.34 4.79 -14.49
C LEU A 97 -16.61 5.67 -15.71
N GLY A 98 -17.86 6.11 -15.91
CA GLY A 98 -18.21 7.03 -16.99
C GLY A 98 -17.46 8.35 -16.89
N GLU A 99 -17.45 8.96 -15.70
CA GLU A 99 -16.69 10.19 -15.45
C GLU A 99 -15.19 10.00 -15.65
N ALA A 100 -14.62 8.88 -15.18
CA ALA A 100 -13.20 8.57 -15.39
C ALA A 100 -12.86 8.48 -16.88
N ILE A 101 -13.70 7.79 -17.68
CA ILE A 101 -13.52 7.69 -19.13
C ILE A 101 -13.64 9.07 -19.79
N ASP A 102 -14.65 9.87 -19.43
CA ASP A 102 -14.86 11.21 -19.98
C ASP A 102 -13.69 12.16 -19.64
N SER A 103 -13.02 11.94 -18.51
CA SER A 103 -11.81 12.65 -18.08
C SER A 103 -10.51 12.08 -18.67
N GLY A 104 -10.58 11.06 -19.53
CA GLY A 104 -9.43 10.51 -20.24
C GLY A 104 -8.67 9.41 -19.52
N VAL A 105 -9.12 8.94 -18.34
CA VAL A 105 -8.46 7.84 -17.60
C VAL A 105 -8.41 6.55 -18.43
N GLY A 106 -9.39 6.36 -19.31
CA GLY A 106 -9.53 5.18 -20.14
C GLY A 106 -10.48 4.13 -19.54
N ASN A 107 -10.86 3.17 -20.39
CA ASN A 107 -11.78 2.09 -20.07
C ASN A 107 -11.06 0.77 -19.68
N GLN A 108 -9.74 0.75 -19.81
CA GLN A 108 -8.88 -0.37 -19.45
C GLN A 108 -7.96 0.00 -18.30
N GLY A 109 -7.55 -0.99 -17.52
CA GLY A 109 -6.46 -0.80 -16.58
C GLY A 109 -6.02 -2.07 -15.87
N PHE A 110 -4.83 -1.98 -15.30
CA PHE A 110 -4.19 -3.07 -14.59
C PHE A 110 -3.51 -2.50 -13.34
N SER A 111 -3.87 -3.04 -12.18
CA SER A 111 -3.38 -2.55 -10.90
C SER A 111 -2.63 -3.63 -10.13
N VAL A 112 -1.49 -3.26 -9.57
CA VAL A 112 -0.66 -4.09 -8.71
C VAL A 112 -0.73 -3.56 -7.28
N PRO A 113 -1.39 -4.27 -6.34
CA PRO A 113 -1.32 -3.94 -4.93
C PRO A 113 0.03 -4.38 -4.35
N ILE A 114 0.67 -3.51 -3.57
CA ILE A 114 1.95 -3.77 -2.92
C ILE A 114 1.78 -3.58 -1.42
N ARG A 115 2.37 -4.48 -0.62
CA ARG A 115 2.37 -4.41 0.85
C ARG A 115 3.80 -4.26 1.33
N GLY A 116 4.03 -3.33 2.24
CA GLY A 116 5.31 -3.15 2.91
C GLY A 116 5.43 -3.98 4.19
N PRO A 117 6.66 -4.18 4.69
CA PRO A 117 6.93 -5.03 5.84
C PRO A 117 6.37 -4.49 7.17
N SER A 118 5.99 -3.22 7.23
CA SER A 118 5.48 -2.55 8.43
C SER A 118 4.05 -2.04 8.27
N GLY A 119 3.24 -2.72 7.46
CA GLY A 119 1.85 -2.35 7.22
C GLY A 119 1.65 -1.23 6.20
N GLN A 120 2.69 -0.84 5.47
CA GLN A 120 2.54 0.08 4.33
C GLN A 120 1.70 -0.57 3.23
N PHE A 121 0.95 0.26 2.50
CA PHE A 121 0.20 -0.15 1.34
C PHE A 121 0.54 0.78 0.17
N ALA A 122 0.76 0.20 -1.01
CA ALA A 122 0.85 0.99 -2.23
C ALA A 122 0.04 0.34 -3.34
N LEU A 123 -0.32 1.18 -4.30
CA LEU A 123 -1.09 0.86 -5.48
C LEU A 123 -0.34 1.42 -6.68
N PHE A 124 0.09 0.54 -7.57
CA PHE A 124 0.59 0.93 -8.89
C PHE A 124 -0.48 0.56 -9.92
N SER A 125 -0.88 1.50 -10.77
CA SER A 125 -1.88 1.27 -11.81
C SER A 125 -1.41 1.82 -13.14
N VAL A 126 -1.78 1.12 -14.20
CA VAL A 126 -1.71 1.63 -15.58
C VAL A 126 -3.10 1.60 -16.19
N SER A 127 -3.41 2.56 -17.04
CA SER A 127 -4.68 2.62 -17.76
C SER A 127 -4.51 3.10 -19.20
N SER A 128 -5.50 2.75 -20.02
CA SER A 128 -5.53 3.03 -21.46
C SER A 128 -6.96 3.04 -21.98
N SER A 129 -7.17 3.70 -23.11
CA SER A 129 -8.41 3.71 -23.88
C SER A 129 -8.45 2.64 -24.99
N ASP A 130 -7.51 1.69 -24.96
CA ASP A 130 -7.41 0.59 -25.92
C ASP A 130 -8.68 -0.27 -26.02
N LYS A 131 -8.84 -0.93 -27.17
CA LYS A 131 -9.87 -1.95 -27.35
C LYS A 131 -9.56 -3.19 -26.53
N ASP A 132 -10.61 -3.94 -26.18
CA ASP A 132 -10.51 -5.11 -25.30
C ASP A 132 -9.51 -6.17 -25.78
N ASP A 133 -9.44 -6.43 -27.09
CA ASP A 133 -8.49 -7.42 -27.65
C ASP A 133 -7.04 -6.93 -27.60
N ASP A 134 -6.82 -5.65 -27.87
CA ASP A 134 -5.49 -5.02 -27.81
C ASP A 134 -4.99 -4.98 -26.36
N TRP A 135 -5.85 -4.58 -25.43
CA TRP A 135 -5.56 -4.57 -24.00
C TRP A 135 -5.26 -5.97 -23.44
N LYS A 136 -6.04 -6.97 -23.86
CA LYS A 136 -5.83 -8.36 -23.44
C LYS A 136 -4.46 -8.88 -23.91
N ARG A 137 -4.04 -8.53 -25.13
CA ARG A 137 -2.70 -8.88 -25.62
C ARG A 137 -1.63 -8.11 -24.86
N TYR A 138 -1.83 -6.81 -24.66
CA TYR A 138 -0.92 -5.96 -23.90
C TYR A 138 -0.65 -6.53 -22.50
N THR A 139 -1.70 -6.83 -21.73
CA THR A 139 -1.57 -7.38 -20.37
C THR A 139 -0.91 -8.76 -20.36
N ALA A 140 -1.14 -9.60 -21.36
CA ALA A 140 -0.44 -10.88 -21.51
C ALA A 140 1.08 -10.69 -21.71
N ASP A 141 1.47 -9.69 -22.50
CA ASP A 141 2.87 -9.42 -22.84
C ASP A 141 3.61 -8.65 -21.72
N TYR A 142 2.92 -7.69 -21.06
CA TYR A 142 3.55 -6.72 -20.14
C TYR A 142 3.30 -6.96 -18.65
N SER A 143 2.38 -7.86 -18.25
CA SER A 143 2.05 -8.07 -16.83
C SER A 143 3.26 -8.30 -15.92
N ARG A 144 4.27 -9.06 -16.38
CA ARG A 144 5.51 -9.28 -15.62
C ARG A 144 6.32 -8.00 -15.43
N SER A 145 6.44 -7.20 -16.50
CA SER A 145 7.14 -5.92 -16.47
C SER A 145 6.43 -4.93 -15.55
N LEU A 146 5.09 -4.88 -15.59
CA LEU A 146 4.28 -4.04 -14.70
C LEU A 146 4.48 -4.41 -13.23
N ILE A 147 4.47 -5.72 -12.92
CA ILE A 147 4.73 -6.19 -11.56
C ILE A 147 6.13 -5.77 -11.11
N LEU A 148 7.16 -6.01 -11.92
CA LEU A 148 8.54 -5.64 -11.57
C LEU A 148 8.69 -4.12 -11.38
N ALA A 149 8.24 -3.32 -12.36
CA ALA A 149 8.27 -1.86 -12.28
C ALA A 149 7.59 -1.36 -10.99
N SER A 150 6.39 -1.89 -10.69
CA SER A 150 5.66 -1.52 -9.48
C SER A 150 6.45 -1.79 -8.19
N HIS A 151 7.12 -2.94 -8.10
CA HIS A 151 7.92 -3.30 -6.92
C HIS A 151 9.15 -2.41 -6.78
N TYR A 152 9.83 -2.10 -7.88
CA TYR A 152 11.00 -1.24 -7.85
C TYR A 152 10.63 0.20 -7.51
N VAL A 153 9.58 0.76 -8.12
CA VAL A 153 9.02 2.07 -7.74
C VAL A 153 8.74 2.11 -6.24
N ASN A 154 8.04 1.09 -5.73
CA ASN A 154 7.67 1.05 -4.32
C ASN A 154 8.89 0.93 -3.40
N GLN A 155 9.88 0.12 -3.77
CA GLN A 155 11.13 0.04 -3.01
C GLN A 155 11.79 1.41 -2.92
N LYS A 156 11.91 2.13 -4.04
CA LYS A 156 12.54 3.45 -4.07
C LYS A 156 11.74 4.47 -3.25
N ALA A 157 10.41 4.48 -3.38
CA ALA A 157 9.56 5.35 -2.58
C ALA A 157 9.74 5.11 -1.06
N LEU A 158 9.82 3.84 -0.63
CA LEU A 158 10.08 3.48 0.76
C LEU A 158 11.47 3.91 1.24
N GLU A 159 12.51 3.74 0.41
CA GLU A 159 13.88 4.22 0.72
C GLU A 159 13.90 5.74 0.96
N MET A 160 13.11 6.49 0.19
CA MET A 160 13.03 7.94 0.30
C MET A 160 12.20 8.41 1.49
N GLU A 161 11.16 7.66 1.86
CA GLU A 161 10.35 7.99 3.04
C GLU A 161 11.08 7.67 4.35
N LEU A 162 11.73 6.50 4.43
CA LEU A 162 12.36 6.01 5.66
C LEU A 162 13.80 6.51 5.84
N GLY A 163 14.43 7.05 4.78
CA GLY A 163 15.86 7.29 4.74
C GLY A 163 16.64 5.99 4.43
N SER A 164 17.84 6.13 3.89
CA SER A 164 18.70 4.99 3.49
C SER A 164 19.21 4.14 4.65
N ASP A 165 18.94 4.54 5.90
CA ASP A 165 19.34 3.83 7.11
C ASP A 165 18.13 3.69 8.05
N GLN A 166 17.76 2.43 8.30
CA GLN A 166 17.04 1.98 9.49
C GLN A 166 15.66 2.63 9.71
N ALA A 167 14.62 1.98 9.17
CA ALA A 167 13.48 1.76 10.03
C ALA A 167 14.03 0.99 11.24
N ASP A 168 14.20 1.66 12.39
CA ASP A 168 14.52 1.01 13.65
C ASP A 168 13.60 -0.21 13.75
N ILE A 169 14.16 -1.41 13.62
CA ILE A 169 13.39 -2.63 13.73
C ILE A 169 12.95 -2.67 15.19
N VAL A 170 11.76 -2.13 15.47
CA VAL A 170 11.18 -2.12 16.80
C VAL A 170 11.02 -3.58 17.20
N SER A 171 11.92 -4.04 18.05
CA SER A 171 11.95 -5.41 18.52
C SER A 171 11.39 -5.48 19.94
N LEU A 172 10.44 -6.39 20.10
CA LEU A 172 9.92 -6.76 21.40
C LEU A 172 10.74 -7.96 21.91
N SER A 173 11.04 -7.96 23.20
CA SER A 173 11.56 -9.14 23.89
C SER A 173 10.52 -10.26 23.87
N PRO A 174 10.92 -11.53 24.01
CA PRO A 174 9.97 -12.64 24.04
C PRO A 174 8.84 -12.45 25.06
N ARG A 175 9.13 -11.90 26.24
CA ARG A 175 8.12 -11.65 27.28
C ARG A 175 7.17 -10.50 26.96
N GLU A 176 7.64 -9.46 26.27
CA GLU A 176 6.79 -8.39 25.76
C GLU A 176 5.85 -8.91 24.67
N THR A 177 6.37 -9.74 23.75
CA THR A 177 5.58 -10.41 22.71
C THR A 177 4.53 -11.34 23.33
N ASP A 178 4.90 -12.19 24.28
CA ASP A 178 3.98 -13.09 24.99
C ASP A 178 2.83 -12.31 25.65
N ALA A 179 3.18 -11.24 26.38
CA ALA A 179 2.22 -10.40 27.08
C ALA A 179 1.24 -9.73 26.09
N LEU A 180 1.73 -9.14 25.00
CA LEU A 180 0.85 -8.52 24.00
C LEU A 180 0.04 -9.56 23.21
N THR A 181 0.57 -10.76 22.97
CA THR A 181 -0.12 -11.84 22.26
C THR A 181 -1.34 -12.32 23.04
N LEU A 182 -1.21 -12.52 24.36
CA LEU A 182 -2.35 -12.91 25.20
C LEU A 182 -3.44 -11.83 25.21
N LEU A 183 -3.04 -10.56 25.27
CA LEU A 183 -3.99 -9.44 25.16
C LEU A 183 -4.67 -9.39 23.79
N ALA A 184 -3.93 -9.67 22.71
CA ALA A 184 -4.46 -9.76 21.35
C ALA A 184 -5.46 -10.91 21.19
N LEU A 185 -5.27 -12.01 21.92
CA LEU A 185 -6.22 -13.13 22.02
C LEU A 185 -7.44 -12.83 22.91
N GLY A 186 -7.52 -11.63 23.51
CA GLY A 186 -8.65 -11.19 24.32
C GLY A 186 -8.56 -11.51 25.82
N TYR A 187 -7.39 -11.96 26.30
CA TYR A 187 -7.20 -12.23 27.72
C TYR A 187 -7.20 -10.92 28.51
N ASN A 188 -7.81 -10.92 29.69
CA ASN A 188 -7.62 -9.82 30.63
C ASN A 188 -6.27 -9.95 31.36
N ARG A 189 -5.87 -8.93 32.11
CA ARG A 189 -4.55 -8.88 32.77
C ARG A 189 -4.32 -10.03 33.76
N ALA A 190 -5.33 -10.40 34.54
CA ALA A 190 -5.24 -11.51 35.49
C ALA A 190 -5.06 -12.84 34.76
N GLN A 191 -5.88 -13.10 33.73
CA GLN A 191 -5.75 -14.32 32.92
C GLN A 191 -4.40 -14.40 32.21
N ALA A 192 -3.89 -13.28 31.70
CA ALA A 192 -2.61 -13.24 31.02
C ALA A 192 -1.44 -13.44 31.99
N SER A 193 -1.48 -12.84 33.18
CA SER A 193 -0.45 -13.04 34.20
C SER A 193 -0.42 -14.48 34.70
N ASP A 194 -1.60 -15.08 34.91
CA ASP A 194 -1.75 -16.48 35.31
C ASP A 194 -1.20 -17.42 34.23
N SER A 195 -1.52 -17.16 32.96
CA SER A 195 -1.03 -17.95 31.82
C SER A 195 0.50 -17.88 31.66
N LEU A 196 1.14 -16.79 32.08
CA LEU A 196 2.59 -16.61 32.01
C LEU A 196 3.31 -16.99 33.31
N SER A 197 2.57 -17.42 34.35
CA SER A 197 3.10 -17.70 35.69
C SER A 197 3.90 -16.54 36.28
N ILE A 198 3.39 -15.31 36.14
CA ILE A 198 3.99 -14.07 36.68
C ILE A 198 2.96 -13.26 37.45
N SER A 199 3.39 -12.24 38.20
CA SER A 199 2.47 -11.29 38.84
C SER A 199 1.84 -10.33 37.82
N GLU A 200 0.64 -9.84 38.10
CA GLU A 200 0.01 -8.75 37.32
C GLU A 200 0.91 -7.49 37.25
N HIS A 201 1.70 -7.24 38.30
CA HIS A 201 2.67 -6.16 38.32
C HIS A 201 3.77 -6.38 37.28
N THR A 202 4.34 -7.58 37.21
CA THR A 202 5.36 -7.95 36.21
C THR A 202 4.78 -7.88 34.79
N LEU A 203 3.56 -8.38 34.58
CA LEU A 203 2.87 -8.27 33.29
C LEU A 203 2.73 -6.80 32.86
N ARG A 204 2.33 -5.92 33.79
CA ARG A 204 2.21 -4.47 33.52
C ARG A 204 3.55 -3.86 33.09
N VAL A 205 4.67 -4.26 33.68
CA VAL A 205 6.00 -3.79 33.26
C VAL A 205 6.29 -4.17 31.81
N TYR A 206 6.01 -5.41 31.40
CA TYR A 206 6.19 -5.83 30.00
C TYR A 206 5.27 -5.05 29.05
N ILE A 207 4.01 -4.82 29.42
CA ILE A 207 3.07 -4.04 28.60
C ILE A 207 3.54 -2.59 28.44
N GLU A 208 3.98 -1.93 29.51
CA GLU A 208 4.46 -0.54 29.46
C GLU A 208 5.76 -0.41 28.64
N SER A 209 6.68 -1.36 28.80
CA SER A 209 7.90 -1.40 27.99
C SER A 209 7.59 -1.58 26.50
N ALA A 210 6.70 -2.52 26.16
CA ALA A 210 6.25 -2.72 24.78
C ALA A 210 5.55 -1.48 24.22
N ARG A 211 4.68 -0.85 25.01
CA ARG A 211 3.97 0.39 24.64
C ARG A 211 4.94 1.53 24.34
N PHE A 212 5.97 1.70 25.16
CA PHE A 212 7.01 2.70 24.95
C PHE A 212 7.80 2.43 23.67
N LYS A 213 8.29 1.21 23.47
CA LYS A 213 9.03 0.80 22.26
C LYS A 213 8.24 1.01 20.97
N LEU A 214 6.94 0.75 21.02
CA LEU A 214 6.03 0.92 19.86
C LEU A 214 5.53 2.36 19.68
N ALA A 215 5.92 3.30 20.54
CA ALA A 215 5.36 4.65 20.60
C ALA A 215 3.82 4.63 20.57
N ALA A 216 3.22 3.77 21.38
CA ALA A 216 1.78 3.55 21.42
C ALA A 216 1.11 4.36 22.54
N MET A 217 -0.07 4.90 22.26
CA MET A 217 -0.79 5.75 23.22
C MET A 217 -1.38 4.94 24.38
N ASN A 218 -1.85 3.72 24.11
CA ASN A 218 -2.46 2.81 25.09
C ASN A 218 -2.16 1.35 24.71
N THR A 219 -2.56 0.41 25.57
CA THR A 219 -2.31 -1.02 25.37
C THR A 219 -2.97 -1.57 24.09
N THR A 220 -4.19 -1.14 23.77
CA THR A 220 -4.89 -1.56 22.55
C THR A 220 -4.16 -1.06 21.30
N HIS A 221 -3.69 0.18 21.30
CA HIS A 221 -2.86 0.75 20.24
C HIS A 221 -1.52 0.01 20.14
N ALA A 222 -0.92 -0.41 21.26
CA ALA A 222 0.32 -1.20 21.25
C ALA A 222 0.10 -2.57 20.59
N VAL A 223 -1.00 -3.26 20.94
CA VAL A 223 -1.39 -4.52 20.29
C VAL A 223 -1.62 -4.33 18.78
N ALA A 224 -2.37 -3.30 18.39
CA ALA A 224 -2.63 -3.01 16.98
C ALA A 224 -1.35 -2.73 16.19
N LYS A 225 -0.44 -1.91 16.73
CA LYS A 225 0.87 -1.65 16.11
C LYS A 225 1.71 -2.92 16.01
N ALA A 226 1.78 -3.72 17.07
CA ALA A 226 2.56 -4.94 17.09
C ALA A 226 2.05 -5.99 16.07
N LEU A 227 0.72 -6.07 15.85
CA LEU A 227 0.14 -6.86 14.77
C LEU A 227 0.51 -6.31 13.37
N ASN A 228 0.37 -5.00 13.16
CA ASN A 228 0.67 -4.37 11.88
C ASN A 228 2.16 -4.46 11.48
N HIS A 229 3.06 -4.46 12.46
CA HIS A 229 4.50 -4.67 12.23
C HIS A 229 4.90 -6.17 12.15
N GLY A 230 3.94 -7.10 12.25
CA GLY A 230 4.22 -8.54 12.21
C GLY A 230 5.02 -9.07 13.41
N LEU A 231 5.04 -8.32 14.53
CA LEU A 231 5.73 -8.68 15.77
C LEU A 231 4.93 -9.70 16.59
N LEU A 232 3.62 -9.74 16.40
CA LEU A 232 2.72 -10.75 17.00
C LEU A 232 2.19 -11.68 15.90
N ARG A 233 1.98 -12.95 16.25
CA ARG A 233 1.24 -13.92 15.44
C ARG A 233 0.11 -14.47 16.30
N VAL A 234 -1.12 -14.20 15.91
CA VAL A 234 -2.36 -14.64 16.58
C VAL A 234 -3.26 -15.36 15.60
#